data_AF-A0A9E7SBU7-F1
#
_entry.id   AF-A0A9E7SBU7-F1
#
_cell.length_a   1.000
_cell.length_b   1.000
_cell.length_c   1.000
_cell.angle_alpha   90.00
_cell.angle_beta   90.00
_cell.angle_gamma   90.00
#
_symmetry.space_group_name_H-M   'P 1'
#
loop_
_entity.id
_entity.type
_entity.pdbx_description
1 polymer ?
#
loop_
_entity_poly.entity_id
_entity_poly.type
_entity_poly.pdbx_seq_one_letter_code
_entity_poly.pdbx_strand_id
1 'polypeptide(L)'
;MKKRLPSTRVYIKDILEGFYVKSEGDFEPNYLITKDARKVYRAKIVGTVVREPIIAEDETYGKFQIDDGTGVIWVLGFRDDTRFIRLVKKGDMVQLIGKITEWRDDKQVLIEGVTKVDPNMWILHRYETLRDKVEHIKKARLAFEIYNTYGITAKARVIAKNKGISEDLLATIDELYAVIMEQKAEESAFEEEFFEEAEKVKEGLEEVKRAVLEILRSKGMAVSLKFIQRKLQDKYDIETIEEAIRTLLAEGEIFEPEIGYYQILE
;
A
#
# COMPACT_ATOMS: atom_id res chain seq x y z
N MET A 1 -26.13 19.73 -2.73
CA MET A 1 -26.06 18.26 -2.88
C MET A 1 -24.72 17.90 -3.53
N LYS A 2 -23.98 16.92 -3.00
CA LYS A 2 -22.78 16.39 -3.67
C LYS A 2 -23.18 15.83 -5.05
N LYS A 3 -22.47 16.23 -6.11
CA LYS A 3 -22.73 15.79 -7.48
C LYS A 3 -22.54 14.27 -7.56
N ARG A 4 -23.57 13.52 -7.96
CA ARG A 4 -23.45 12.07 -8.16
C ARG A 4 -22.77 11.82 -9.51
N LEU A 5 -21.52 11.36 -9.47
CA LEU A 5 -20.78 10.97 -10.66
C LEU A 5 -21.08 9.50 -11.05
N PRO A 6 -21.09 9.18 -12.35
CA PRO A 6 -21.42 7.85 -12.84
C PRO A 6 -20.39 6.81 -12.39
N SER A 7 -20.83 5.56 -12.27
CA SER A 7 -19.93 4.44 -12.04
C SER A 7 -19.25 4.00 -13.33
N THR A 8 -17.95 3.72 -13.26
CA THR A 8 -17.15 3.20 -14.35
C THR A 8 -16.93 1.70 -14.15
N ARG A 9 -17.14 0.91 -15.20
CA ARG A 9 -16.74 -0.51 -15.18
C ARG A 9 -15.23 -0.61 -15.23
N VAL A 10 -14.65 -1.32 -14.29
CA VAL A 10 -13.20 -1.45 -14.12
C VAL A 10 -12.87 -2.85 -13.64
N TYR A 11 -11.68 -3.33 -13.99
CA TYR A 11 -11.10 -4.51 -13.37
C TYR A 11 -10.56 -4.17 -11.98
N ILE A 12 -10.61 -5.12 -11.06
CA ILE A 12 -10.03 -4.95 -9.72
C ILE A 12 -8.54 -4.63 -9.82
N LYS A 13 -7.82 -5.28 -10.73
CA LYS A 13 -6.41 -4.97 -10.99
C LYS A 13 -6.15 -3.49 -11.29
N ASP A 14 -7.04 -2.85 -12.05
CA ASP A 14 -6.89 -1.43 -12.39
C ASP A 14 -7.10 -0.52 -11.18
N ILE A 15 -7.89 -0.98 -10.19
CA ILE A 15 -8.03 -0.30 -8.91
C ILE A 15 -6.76 -0.47 -8.09
N LEU A 16 -6.30 -1.71 -7.90
CA LEU A 16 -5.14 -2.03 -7.07
C LEU A 16 -3.86 -1.33 -7.56
N GLU A 17 -3.67 -1.27 -8.88
CA GLU A 17 -2.51 -0.65 -9.51
C GLU A 17 -2.67 0.85 -9.79
N GLY A 18 -3.83 1.42 -9.53
CA GLY A 18 -4.07 2.85 -9.74
C GLY A 18 -3.52 3.73 -8.62
N PHE A 19 -3.71 5.03 -8.75
CA PHE A 19 -3.26 6.05 -7.82
C PHE A 19 -4.49 6.72 -7.22
N TYR A 20 -4.65 6.67 -5.91
CA TYR A 20 -5.79 7.26 -5.23
C TYR A 20 -5.51 8.74 -4.94
N VAL A 21 -6.47 9.60 -5.31
CA VAL A 21 -6.37 11.05 -5.13
C VAL A 21 -7.46 11.49 -4.16
N LYS A 22 -7.04 12.04 -3.02
CA LYS A 22 -7.92 12.71 -2.07
C LYS A 22 -8.08 14.16 -2.51
N SER A 23 -9.32 14.55 -2.80
CA SER A 23 -9.61 15.94 -3.14
C SER A 23 -9.60 16.80 -1.88
N GLU A 24 -8.97 17.97 -1.94
CA GLU A 24 -8.86 18.89 -0.79
C GLU A 24 -10.18 19.58 -0.43
N GLY A 25 -11.12 19.68 -1.38
CA GLY A 25 -12.40 20.33 -1.17
C GLY A 25 -13.47 19.42 -0.55
N ASP A 26 -14.17 19.90 0.48
CA ASP A 26 -15.29 19.20 1.15
C ASP A 26 -16.38 18.67 0.17
N PHE A 27 -16.52 19.34 -0.98
CA PHE A 27 -17.52 19.06 -2.01
C PHE A 27 -17.00 18.26 -3.20
N GLU A 28 -15.69 18.11 -3.34
CA GLU A 28 -15.09 17.37 -4.45
C GLU A 28 -15.01 15.87 -4.12
N PRO A 29 -15.40 14.99 -5.05
CA PRO A 29 -15.31 13.56 -4.82
C PRO A 29 -13.88 13.08 -5.06
N ASN A 30 -13.33 12.34 -4.11
CA ASN A 30 -12.11 11.55 -4.31
C ASN A 30 -12.27 10.60 -5.52
N TYR A 31 -11.15 10.26 -6.13
CA TYR A 31 -11.11 9.36 -7.27
C TYR A 31 -9.82 8.56 -7.32
N LEU A 32 -9.81 7.58 -8.19
CA LEU A 32 -8.63 6.85 -8.58
C LEU A 32 -8.23 7.28 -10.00
N ILE A 33 -6.93 7.46 -10.25
CA ILE A 33 -6.37 7.55 -11.60
C ILE A 33 -5.71 6.20 -11.93
N THR A 34 -6.15 5.55 -12.99
CA THR A 34 -5.51 4.32 -13.47
C THR A 34 -4.19 4.63 -14.20
N LYS A 35 -3.33 3.62 -14.39
CA LYS A 35 -2.04 3.77 -15.12
C LYS A 35 -2.18 4.31 -16.54
N ASP A 36 -3.33 4.08 -17.18
CA ASP A 36 -3.69 4.64 -18.49
C ASP A 36 -4.40 6.00 -18.40
N ALA A 37 -4.23 6.74 -17.30
CA ALA A 37 -4.76 8.07 -17.07
C ALA A 37 -6.29 8.17 -17.17
N ARG A 38 -7.01 7.19 -16.62
CA ARG A 38 -8.48 7.23 -16.51
C ARG A 38 -8.88 7.62 -15.09
N LYS A 39 -9.69 8.67 -14.94
CA LYS A 39 -10.32 9.02 -13.66
C LYS A 39 -11.52 8.10 -13.36
N VAL A 40 -11.52 7.52 -12.17
CA VAL A 40 -12.55 6.59 -11.67
C VAL A 40 -13.04 7.08 -10.30
N TYR A 41 -14.20 7.73 -10.28
CA TYR A 41 -14.84 8.22 -9.06
C TYR A 41 -15.62 7.13 -8.30
N ARG A 42 -16.13 6.16 -9.04
CA ARG A 42 -17.00 5.10 -8.54
C ARG A 42 -16.81 3.87 -9.41
N ALA A 43 -16.50 2.75 -8.78
CA ALA A 43 -16.28 1.49 -9.47
C ALA A 43 -17.59 0.72 -9.61
N LYS A 44 -17.77 0.08 -10.78
CA LYS A 44 -18.74 -0.98 -10.99
C LYS A 44 -17.96 -2.26 -11.27
N ILE A 45 -18.15 -3.28 -10.44
CA ILE A 45 -17.36 -4.52 -10.46
C ILE A 45 -18.33 -5.70 -10.51
N VAL A 46 -17.97 -6.74 -11.27
CA VAL A 46 -18.62 -8.05 -11.21
C VAL A 46 -17.59 -9.10 -10.85
N GLY A 47 -17.85 -9.86 -9.80
CA GLY A 47 -16.93 -10.88 -9.30
C GLY A 47 -17.59 -11.83 -8.31
N THR A 48 -16.80 -12.76 -7.80
CA THR A 48 -17.24 -13.81 -6.87
C THR A 48 -16.84 -13.44 -5.45
N VAL A 49 -17.74 -13.62 -4.49
CA VAL A 49 -17.43 -13.44 -3.07
C VAL A 49 -16.59 -14.62 -2.59
N VAL A 50 -15.34 -14.35 -2.22
CA VAL A 50 -14.35 -15.42 -1.92
C VAL A 50 -14.23 -15.77 -0.43
N ARG A 51 -14.70 -14.88 0.46
CA ARG A 51 -14.70 -15.07 1.91
C ARG A 51 -16.10 -14.96 2.50
N GLU A 52 -16.28 -15.54 3.68
CA GLU A 52 -17.51 -15.33 4.44
C GLU A 52 -17.63 -13.83 4.81
N PRO A 53 -18.75 -13.18 4.51
CA PRO A 53 -18.99 -11.80 4.92
C PRO A 53 -18.98 -11.68 6.45
N ILE A 54 -18.35 -10.62 6.96
CA ILE A 54 -18.23 -10.35 8.39
C ILE A 54 -18.98 -9.05 8.67
N ILE A 55 -19.82 -9.05 9.71
CA ILE A 55 -20.51 -7.87 10.22
C ILE A 55 -20.20 -7.77 11.71
N ALA A 56 -19.86 -6.58 12.19
CA ALA A 56 -19.64 -6.30 13.60
C ALA A 56 -20.92 -6.49 14.41
N GLU A 57 -20.81 -6.85 15.68
CA GLU A 57 -21.97 -7.12 16.55
C GLU A 57 -22.90 -5.91 16.71
N ASP A 58 -22.33 -4.70 16.67
CA ASP A 58 -23.04 -3.42 16.74
C ASP A 58 -23.62 -2.97 15.38
N GLU A 59 -23.41 -3.77 14.33
CA GLU A 59 -23.83 -3.53 12.95
C GLU A 59 -23.31 -2.22 12.32
N THR A 60 -22.31 -1.58 12.92
CA THR A 60 -21.76 -0.32 12.41
C THR A 60 -20.78 -0.53 11.25
N TYR A 61 -20.30 -1.76 11.10
CA TYR A 61 -19.27 -2.13 10.13
C TYR A 61 -19.53 -3.53 9.57
N GLY A 62 -19.29 -3.69 8.28
CA GLY A 62 -19.26 -5.00 7.64
C GLY A 62 -18.32 -5.02 6.45
N LYS A 63 -17.82 -6.20 6.13
CA LYS A 63 -16.87 -6.40 5.03
C LYS A 63 -16.99 -7.76 4.38
N PHE A 64 -16.65 -7.82 3.10
CA PHE A 64 -16.37 -9.07 2.39
C PHE A 64 -15.27 -8.86 1.34
N GLN A 65 -14.77 -9.95 0.76
CA GLN A 65 -13.82 -9.89 -0.35
C GLN A 65 -14.47 -10.38 -1.64
N ILE A 66 -14.16 -9.70 -2.73
CA ILE A 66 -14.58 -10.05 -4.08
C ILE A 66 -13.36 -10.28 -4.98
N ASP A 67 -13.46 -11.28 -5.87
CA ASP A 67 -12.47 -11.63 -6.89
C ASP A 67 -13.12 -11.60 -8.28
N ASP A 68 -12.54 -10.87 -9.22
CA ASP A 68 -13.01 -10.77 -10.61
C ASP A 68 -12.14 -11.56 -11.62
N GLY A 69 -11.14 -12.29 -11.13
CA GLY A 69 -10.11 -13.01 -11.87
C GLY A 69 -8.88 -12.16 -12.23
N THR A 70 -8.88 -10.86 -11.93
CA THR A 70 -7.75 -9.95 -12.13
C THR A 70 -7.11 -9.49 -10.83
N GLY A 71 -7.85 -9.57 -9.73
CA GLY A 71 -7.38 -9.29 -8.38
C GLY A 71 -8.49 -9.51 -7.36
N VAL A 72 -8.13 -9.37 -6.08
CA VAL A 72 -9.05 -9.49 -4.95
C VAL A 72 -9.07 -8.15 -4.22
N ILE A 73 -10.27 -7.64 -3.87
CA ILE A 73 -10.39 -6.38 -3.14
C ILE A 73 -11.38 -6.49 -1.98
N TRP A 74 -11.11 -5.73 -0.92
CA TRP A 74 -12.03 -5.57 0.20
C TRP A 74 -13.16 -4.63 -0.16
N VAL A 75 -14.37 -5.06 0.16
CA VAL A 75 -15.59 -4.27 0.06
C VAL A 75 -16.09 -4.02 1.47
N LEU A 76 -16.28 -2.75 1.82
CA LEU A 76 -16.69 -2.29 3.14
C LEU A 76 -18.07 -1.64 3.07
N GLY A 77 -18.91 -1.91 4.08
CA GLY A 77 -20.13 -1.19 4.35
C GLY A 77 -20.09 -0.62 5.77
N PHE A 78 -20.49 0.65 5.92
CA PHE A 78 -20.56 1.32 7.21
C PHE A 78 -22.01 1.71 7.52
N ARG A 79 -22.42 1.59 8.79
CA ARG A 79 -23.76 1.94 9.28
C ARG A 79 -24.84 1.33 8.39
N ASP A 80 -25.68 2.16 7.75
CA ASP A 80 -26.76 1.70 6.89
C ASP A 80 -26.30 0.82 5.71
N ASP A 81 -25.04 0.98 5.26
CA ASP A 81 -24.50 0.18 4.15
C ASP A 81 -24.14 -1.26 4.56
N THR A 82 -24.11 -1.58 5.86
CA THR A 82 -23.94 -2.98 6.32
C THR A 82 -25.07 -3.89 5.85
N ARG A 83 -26.25 -3.31 5.54
CA ARG A 83 -27.37 -4.04 4.92
C ARG A 83 -26.97 -4.72 3.60
N PHE A 84 -26.04 -4.13 2.84
CA PHE A 84 -25.58 -4.71 1.58
C PHE A 84 -24.71 -5.95 1.80
N ILE A 85 -23.95 -5.97 2.90
CA ILE A 85 -23.11 -7.11 3.30
C ILE A 85 -23.97 -8.33 3.64
N ARG A 86 -25.18 -8.12 4.18
CA ARG A 86 -26.15 -9.21 4.50
C ARG A 86 -26.75 -9.88 3.25
N LEU A 87 -26.69 -9.22 2.10
CA LEU A 87 -27.31 -9.72 0.86
C LEU A 87 -26.44 -10.73 0.11
N VAL A 88 -25.20 -10.94 0.56
CA VAL A 88 -24.22 -11.77 -0.12
C VAL A 88 -23.74 -12.90 0.77
N LYS A 89 -23.29 -14.00 0.17
CA LYS A 89 -22.68 -15.15 0.84
C LYS A 89 -21.41 -15.56 0.10
N LYS A 90 -20.53 -16.30 0.77
CA LYS A 90 -19.37 -16.91 0.12
C LYS A 90 -19.82 -17.76 -1.08
N GLY A 91 -19.17 -17.58 -2.21
CA GLY A 91 -19.46 -18.24 -3.48
C GLY A 91 -20.50 -17.54 -4.36
N ASP A 92 -21.16 -16.48 -3.87
CA ASP A 92 -22.07 -15.71 -4.72
C ASP A 92 -21.31 -14.92 -5.78
N MET A 93 -21.83 -14.94 -7.01
CA MET A 93 -21.42 -13.99 -8.05
C MET A 93 -22.28 -12.73 -7.93
N VAL A 94 -21.62 -11.58 -7.81
CA VAL A 94 -22.29 -10.32 -7.50
C VAL A 94 -21.81 -9.21 -8.43
N GLN A 95 -22.73 -8.30 -8.75
CA GLN A 95 -22.42 -7.00 -9.31
C GLN A 95 -22.54 -5.96 -8.20
N LEU A 96 -21.49 -5.18 -7.99
CA LEU A 96 -21.48 -4.11 -7.00
C LEU A 96 -21.12 -2.76 -7.62
N ILE A 97 -21.56 -1.70 -6.96
CA ILE A 97 -21.17 -0.33 -7.22
C ILE A 97 -20.69 0.26 -5.90
N GLY A 98 -19.56 0.98 -5.94
CA GLY A 98 -19.02 1.60 -4.74
C GLY A 98 -17.98 2.67 -5.03
N LYS A 99 -17.67 3.48 -4.02
CA LYS A 99 -16.59 4.47 -4.07
C LYS A 99 -15.27 3.77 -3.76
N ILE A 100 -14.21 4.16 -4.47
CA ILE A 100 -12.87 3.70 -4.13
C ILE A 100 -12.38 4.55 -2.95
N THR A 101 -11.74 3.92 -1.98
CA THR A 101 -11.07 4.57 -0.86
C THR A 101 -9.72 3.91 -0.64
N GLU A 102 -8.82 4.62 0.02
CA GLU A 102 -7.51 4.09 0.40
C GLU A 102 -7.26 4.36 1.89
N TRP A 103 -6.78 3.35 2.59
CA TRP A 103 -6.41 3.42 4.00
C TRP A 103 -5.09 2.69 4.21
N ARG A 104 -4.04 3.41 4.62
CA ARG A 104 -2.68 2.85 4.78
C ARG A 104 -2.26 2.05 3.53
N ASP A 105 -2.38 2.69 2.37
CA ASP A 105 -2.03 2.15 1.05
C ASP A 105 -2.88 0.95 0.55
N ASP A 106 -3.78 0.45 1.38
CA ASP A 106 -4.76 -0.55 0.98
C ASP A 106 -5.98 0.09 0.34
N LYS A 107 -6.15 -0.16 -0.97
CA LYS A 107 -7.32 0.26 -1.73
C LYS A 107 -8.50 -0.65 -1.48
N GLN A 108 -9.64 -0.04 -1.23
CA GLN A 108 -10.87 -0.69 -0.79
C GLN A 108 -12.07 -0.06 -1.50
N VAL A 109 -13.19 -0.77 -1.52
CA VAL A 109 -14.44 -0.26 -2.10
C VAL A 109 -15.48 -0.05 -1.00
N LEU A 110 -15.93 1.19 -0.83
CA LEU A 110 -17.09 1.52 -0.02
C LEU A 110 -18.35 1.22 -0.82
N ILE A 111 -19.09 0.21 -0.40
CA ILE A 111 -20.26 -0.28 -1.13
C ILE A 111 -21.43 0.71 -1.06
N GLU A 112 -22.11 0.88 -2.19
CA GLU A 112 -23.35 1.65 -2.26
C GLU A 112 -24.52 0.86 -2.85
N GLY A 113 -24.22 -0.32 -3.39
CA GLY A 113 -25.21 -1.25 -3.90
C GLY A 113 -24.55 -2.54 -4.34
N VAL A 114 -25.24 -3.66 -4.09
CA VAL A 114 -24.83 -4.99 -4.53
C VAL A 114 -26.05 -5.78 -4.92
N THR A 115 -25.90 -6.64 -5.92
CA THR A 115 -26.92 -7.60 -6.32
C THR A 115 -26.26 -8.89 -6.78
N LYS A 116 -26.88 -10.02 -6.48
CA LYS A 116 -26.49 -11.31 -7.02
C LYS A 116 -26.81 -11.36 -8.51
N VAL A 117 -25.92 -11.92 -9.32
CA VAL A 117 -26.05 -11.96 -10.78
C VAL A 117 -25.76 -13.36 -11.34
N ASP A 118 -26.29 -13.60 -12.53
CA ASP A 118 -26.01 -14.80 -13.32
C ASP A 118 -24.60 -14.73 -13.95
N PRO A 119 -23.92 -15.88 -14.17
CA PRO A 119 -22.61 -15.93 -14.83
C PRO A 119 -22.50 -15.18 -16.16
N ASN A 120 -23.58 -15.07 -16.94
CA ASN A 120 -23.58 -14.29 -18.17
C ASN A 120 -23.32 -12.80 -17.94
N MET A 121 -23.70 -12.27 -16.77
CA MET A 121 -23.41 -10.88 -16.39
C MET A 121 -21.91 -10.65 -16.22
N TRP A 122 -21.15 -11.65 -15.77
CA TRP A 122 -19.69 -11.54 -15.68
C TRP A 122 -19.05 -11.49 -17.06
N ILE A 123 -19.52 -12.31 -18.01
CA ILE A 123 -19.05 -12.28 -19.40
C ILE A 123 -19.34 -10.91 -20.03
N LEU A 124 -20.56 -10.40 -19.88
CA LEU A 124 -20.96 -9.08 -20.36
C LEU A 124 -20.08 -7.98 -19.74
N HIS A 125 -19.90 -8.01 -18.42
CA HIS A 125 -19.05 -7.05 -17.72
C HIS A 125 -17.63 -7.07 -18.27
N ARG A 126 -17.01 -8.24 -18.44
CA ARG A 126 -15.65 -8.36 -18.99
C ARG A 126 -15.56 -7.82 -20.41
N TYR A 127 -16.54 -8.12 -21.26
CA TYR A 127 -16.58 -7.60 -22.62
C TYR A 127 -16.68 -6.07 -22.65
N GLU A 128 -17.63 -5.49 -21.91
CA GLU A 128 -17.81 -4.03 -21.85
C GLU A 128 -16.59 -3.33 -21.26
N THR A 129 -16.04 -3.85 -20.15
CA THR A 129 -14.83 -3.32 -19.52
C THR A 129 -13.64 -3.37 -20.49
N LEU A 130 -13.44 -4.49 -21.18
CA LEU A 130 -12.33 -4.64 -22.13
C LEU A 130 -12.48 -3.74 -23.34
N ARG A 131 -13.67 -3.67 -23.94
CA ARG A 131 -13.95 -2.81 -25.10
C ARG A 131 -13.66 -1.35 -24.75
N ASP A 132 -14.24 -0.86 -23.65
CA ASP A 132 -14.08 0.52 -23.21
C ASP A 132 -12.61 0.83 -22.86
N LYS A 133 -11.90 -0.13 -22.26
CA LYS A 133 -10.48 -0.01 -21.93
C LYS A 133 -9.59 0.06 -23.17
N VAL A 134 -9.84 -0.78 -24.18
CA VAL A 134 -9.06 -0.75 -25.44
C VAL A 134 -9.23 0.58 -26.16
N GLU A 135 -10.44 1.13 -26.19
CA GLU A 135 -10.70 2.45 -26.78
C GLU A 135 -10.00 3.57 -26.01
N HIS A 136 -10.05 3.51 -24.67
CA HIS A 136 -9.39 4.47 -23.79
C HIS A 136 -7.86 4.42 -23.95
N ILE A 137 -7.24 3.24 -23.92
CA ILE A 137 -5.79 3.07 -24.05
C ILE A 137 -5.26 3.66 -25.36
N LYS A 138 -5.99 3.50 -26.48
CA LYS A 138 -5.59 4.10 -27.77
C LYS A 138 -5.50 5.63 -27.68
N LYS A 139 -6.48 6.25 -27.03
CA LYS A 139 -6.50 7.71 -26.82
C LYS A 139 -5.45 8.13 -25.80
N ALA A 140 -5.32 7.41 -24.69
CA ALA A 140 -4.34 7.66 -23.64
C ALA A 140 -2.91 7.60 -24.18
N ARG A 141 -2.57 6.60 -24.99
CA ARG A 141 -1.24 6.48 -25.60
C ARG A 141 -0.87 7.72 -26.41
N LEU A 142 -1.78 8.16 -27.28
CA LEU A 142 -1.58 9.36 -28.09
C LEU A 142 -1.52 10.63 -27.23
N ALA A 143 -2.28 10.69 -26.14
CA ALA A 143 -2.22 11.79 -25.17
C ALA A 143 -0.89 11.82 -24.42
N PHE A 144 -0.35 10.68 -23.98
CA PHE A 144 0.97 10.57 -23.38
C PHE A 144 2.07 11.02 -24.35
N GLU A 145 2.00 10.62 -25.63
CA GLU A 145 2.95 11.08 -26.65
C GLU A 145 2.94 12.61 -26.80
N ILE A 146 1.75 13.22 -26.82
CA ILE A 146 1.60 14.68 -26.88
C ILE A 146 2.16 15.34 -25.62
N TYR A 147 1.79 14.84 -24.44
CA TYR A 147 2.24 15.37 -23.16
C TYR A 147 3.76 15.27 -23.02
N ASN A 148 4.37 14.13 -23.31
CA ASN A 148 5.82 13.93 -23.19
C ASN A 148 6.61 14.81 -24.17
N THR A 149 6.00 15.21 -25.30
CA THR A 149 6.66 16.07 -26.29
C THR A 149 6.48 17.57 -25.97
N TYR A 150 5.31 17.96 -25.46
CA TYR A 150 4.89 19.36 -25.40
C TYR A 150 4.41 19.84 -24.03
N GLY A 151 4.32 18.97 -23.03
CA GLY A 151 3.73 19.23 -21.71
C GLY A 151 2.27 19.73 -21.77
N ILE A 152 1.84 20.45 -20.73
CA ILE A 152 0.60 21.24 -20.77
C ILE A 152 0.87 22.61 -21.40
N THR A 153 0.92 22.66 -22.73
CA THR A 153 1.00 23.92 -23.49
C THR A 153 -0.26 24.16 -24.32
N ALA A 154 -0.50 25.42 -24.71
CA ALA A 154 -1.59 25.74 -25.65
C ALA A 154 -1.45 24.95 -26.97
N LYS A 155 -0.21 24.72 -27.43
CA LYS A 155 0.10 23.88 -28.58
C LYS A 155 -0.34 22.43 -28.37
N ALA A 156 -0.03 21.84 -27.21
CA ALA A 156 -0.45 20.48 -26.86
C ALA A 156 -1.99 20.33 -26.89
N ARG A 157 -2.72 21.30 -26.34
CA ARG A 157 -4.20 21.31 -26.34
C ARG A 157 -4.79 21.35 -27.76
N VAL A 158 -4.23 22.20 -28.63
CA VAL A 158 -4.66 22.27 -30.03
C VAL A 158 -4.39 20.95 -30.77
N ILE A 159 -3.21 20.35 -30.57
CA ILE A 159 -2.86 19.06 -31.19
C ILE A 159 -3.77 17.94 -30.69
N ALA A 160 -4.03 17.88 -29.39
CA ALA A 160 -4.94 16.90 -28.78
C ALA A 160 -6.35 17.03 -29.34
N LYS A 161 -6.89 18.26 -29.39
CA LYS A 161 -8.21 18.53 -29.97
C LYS A 161 -8.32 18.09 -31.43
N ASN A 162 -7.32 18.40 -32.25
CA ASN A 162 -7.28 17.99 -33.66
C ASN A 162 -7.20 16.45 -33.84
N LYS A 163 -6.65 15.74 -32.85
CA LYS A 163 -6.56 14.28 -32.80
C LYS A 163 -7.73 13.60 -32.07
N GLY A 164 -8.77 14.36 -31.66
CA GLY A 164 -9.93 13.82 -30.97
C GLY A 164 -9.68 13.39 -29.51
N ILE A 165 -8.63 13.93 -28.89
CA ILE A 165 -8.31 13.74 -27.47
C ILE A 165 -8.92 14.88 -26.65
N SER A 166 -9.54 14.55 -25.52
CA SER A 166 -10.06 15.54 -24.58
C SER A 166 -8.92 16.28 -23.87
N GLU A 167 -9.09 17.59 -23.67
CA GLU A 167 -8.14 18.39 -22.87
C GLU A 167 -8.03 17.87 -21.43
N ASP A 168 -9.14 17.35 -20.89
CA ASP A 168 -9.21 16.70 -19.57
C ASP A 168 -8.26 15.50 -19.44
N LEU A 169 -8.01 14.76 -20.53
CA LEU A 169 -7.08 13.63 -20.52
C LEU A 169 -5.63 14.09 -20.36
N LEU A 170 -5.25 15.21 -20.98
CA LEU A 170 -3.92 15.79 -20.79
C LEU A 170 -3.73 16.28 -19.35
N ALA A 171 -4.74 16.93 -18.77
CA ALA A 171 -4.71 17.35 -17.37
C ALA A 171 -4.62 16.16 -16.42
N THR A 172 -5.33 15.07 -16.71
CA THR A 172 -5.26 13.83 -15.91
C THR A 172 -3.87 13.18 -15.98
N ILE A 173 -3.18 13.25 -17.12
CA ILE A 173 -1.81 12.73 -17.27
C ILE A 173 -0.82 13.53 -16.43
N ASP A 174 -0.95 14.85 -16.43
CA ASP A 174 -0.11 15.74 -15.62
C ASP A 174 -0.25 15.43 -14.12
N GLU A 175 -1.49 15.33 -13.68
CA GLU A 175 -1.82 14.96 -12.30
C GLU A 175 -1.31 13.55 -11.96
N LEU A 176 -1.46 12.58 -12.87
CA LEU A 176 -0.91 11.24 -12.69
C LEU A 176 0.60 11.27 -12.48
N TYR A 177 1.33 12.06 -13.27
CA TYR A 177 2.78 12.18 -13.10
C TYR A 177 3.16 12.88 -11.80
N ALA A 178 2.42 13.91 -11.38
CA ALA A 178 2.63 14.55 -10.09
C ALA A 178 2.49 13.54 -8.93
N VAL A 179 1.41 12.77 -8.91
CA VAL A 179 1.17 11.74 -7.87
C VAL A 179 2.25 10.65 -7.89
N ILE A 180 2.68 10.20 -9.08
CA ILE A 180 3.78 9.22 -9.20
C ILE A 180 5.10 9.79 -8.65
N MET A 181 5.38 11.07 -8.90
CA MET A 181 6.59 11.72 -8.39
C MET A 181 6.55 11.86 -6.86
N GLU A 182 5.40 12.25 -6.30
CA GLU A 182 5.19 12.36 -4.85
C GLU A 182 5.40 11.01 -4.16
N GLN A 183 4.75 9.95 -4.63
CA GLN A 183 4.92 8.61 -4.06
C GLN A 183 6.35 8.10 -4.14
N LYS A 184 7.05 8.34 -5.26
CA LYS A 184 8.46 7.97 -5.37
C LYS A 184 9.36 8.75 -4.42
N ALA A 185 9.05 10.03 -4.19
CA ALA A 185 9.81 10.84 -3.24
C ALA A 185 9.59 10.35 -1.80
N GLU A 186 8.36 9.99 -1.44
CA GLU A 186 8.03 9.38 -0.14
C GLU A 186 8.72 8.02 0.04
N GLU A 187 8.66 7.14 -0.96
CA GLU A 187 9.36 5.84 -0.94
C GLU A 187 10.87 6.03 -0.76
N SER A 188 11.47 6.96 -1.52
CA SER A 188 12.91 7.24 -1.41
C SER A 188 13.29 7.80 -0.04
N ALA A 189 12.50 8.72 0.51
CA ALA A 189 12.73 9.29 1.83
C ALA A 189 12.59 8.24 2.94
N PHE A 190 11.61 7.34 2.82
CA PHE A 190 11.43 6.23 3.76
C PHE A 190 12.59 5.24 3.70
N GLU A 191 13.11 4.92 2.51
CA GLU A 191 14.31 4.11 2.36
C GLU A 191 15.51 4.79 3.04
N GLU A 192 15.73 6.09 2.81
CA GLU A 192 16.80 6.87 3.45
C GLU A 192 16.68 6.84 4.99
N GLU A 193 15.50 7.11 5.54
CA GLU A 193 15.25 7.05 7.00
C GLU A 193 15.54 5.65 7.58
N PHE A 194 15.09 4.59 6.89
CA PHE A 194 15.35 3.22 7.32
C PHE A 194 16.83 2.86 7.30
N PHE A 195 17.58 3.31 6.28
CA PHE A 195 19.03 3.12 6.21
C PHE A 195 19.76 3.87 7.32
N GLU A 196 19.39 5.13 7.60
CA GLU A 196 19.98 5.90 8.71
C GLU A 196 19.71 5.26 10.07
N GLU A 197 18.49 4.76 10.30
CA GLU A 197 18.13 4.09 11.56
C GLU A 197 18.89 2.77 11.71
N ALA A 198 19.03 1.99 10.63
CA ALA A 198 19.84 0.77 10.62
C ALA A 198 21.33 1.04 10.88
N GLU A 199 21.90 2.15 10.37
CA GLU A 199 23.27 2.55 10.67
C GLU A 199 23.44 2.97 12.14
N LYS A 200 22.52 3.76 12.70
CA LYS A 200 22.55 4.15 14.13
C LYS A 200 22.47 2.95 15.06
N VAL A 201 21.62 1.97 14.74
CA VAL A 201 21.52 0.72 15.52
C VAL A 201 22.82 -0.08 15.44
N LYS A 202 23.44 -0.17 14.25
CA LYS A 202 24.75 -0.82 14.10
C LYS A 202 25.86 -0.11 14.85
N GLU A 203 25.93 1.22 14.78
CA GLU A 203 26.92 2.01 15.53
C GLU A 203 26.74 1.82 17.04
N GLY A 204 25.50 1.90 17.55
CA GLY A 204 25.20 1.68 18.96
C GLY A 204 25.58 0.28 19.44
N LEU A 205 25.30 -0.75 18.63
CA LEU A 205 25.68 -2.14 18.93
C LEU A 205 27.20 -2.31 18.97
N GLU A 206 27.92 -1.72 18.02
CA GLU A 206 29.40 -1.76 17.98
C GLU A 206 30.05 -1.04 19.16
N GLU A 207 29.47 0.06 19.65
CA GLU A 207 29.92 0.71 20.88
C GLU A 207 29.76 -0.21 22.10
N VAL A 208 28.62 -0.91 22.20
CA VAL A 208 28.35 -1.85 23.30
C VAL A 208 29.32 -3.03 23.23
N LYS A 209 29.54 -3.59 22.03
CA LYS A 209 30.53 -4.66 21.82
C LYS A 209 31.93 -4.26 22.30
N ARG A 210 32.39 -3.07 21.93
CA ARG A 210 33.69 -2.53 22.38
C ARG A 210 33.76 -2.42 23.91
N ALA A 211 32.70 -1.94 24.55
CA ALA A 211 32.64 -1.81 26.01
C ALA A 211 32.64 -3.19 26.71
N VAL A 212 31.96 -4.19 26.14
CA VAL A 212 31.99 -5.58 26.63
C VAL A 212 33.41 -6.15 26.53
N LEU A 213 34.06 -6.00 25.37
CA LEU A 213 35.44 -6.47 25.15
C LEU A 213 36.42 -5.79 26.11
N GLU A 214 36.30 -4.48 26.36
CA GLU A 214 37.14 -3.76 27.31
C GLU A 214 37.02 -4.33 28.74
N ILE A 215 35.80 -4.63 29.19
CA ILE A 215 35.55 -5.27 30.49
C ILE A 215 36.25 -6.63 30.56
N LEU A 216 36.10 -7.46 29.52
CA LEU A 216 36.70 -8.80 29.49
C LEU A 216 38.23 -8.74 29.44
N ARG A 217 38.83 -7.83 28.65
CA ARG A 217 40.29 -7.62 28.59
C ARG A 217 40.86 -7.18 29.94
N SER A 218 40.18 -6.25 30.63
CA SER A 218 40.66 -5.71 31.90
C SER A 218 40.71 -6.76 33.03
N LYS A 219 39.85 -7.78 32.95
CA LYS A 219 39.72 -8.82 33.97
C LYS A 219 40.63 -10.02 33.74
N GLY A 220 40.96 -10.33 32.48
CA GLY A 220 41.85 -11.44 32.11
C GLY A 220 41.36 -12.84 32.51
N MET A 221 40.09 -12.96 32.93
CA MET A 221 39.42 -14.19 33.36
C MET A 221 37.95 -14.12 32.96
N ALA A 222 37.25 -15.25 32.97
CA ALA A 222 35.82 -15.32 32.69
C ALA A 222 34.99 -14.39 33.62
N VAL A 223 34.13 -13.57 33.01
CA VAL A 223 33.30 -12.58 33.69
C VAL A 223 31.83 -12.96 33.55
N SER A 224 31.07 -12.92 34.66
CA SER A 224 29.65 -13.27 34.61
C SER A 224 28.81 -12.22 33.88
N LEU A 225 27.75 -12.67 33.21
CA LEU A 225 26.75 -11.84 32.54
C LEU A 225 26.23 -10.74 33.47
N LYS A 226 25.89 -11.10 34.72
CA LYS A 226 25.41 -10.15 35.74
C LYS A 226 26.40 -9.04 36.04
N PHE A 227 27.70 -9.32 36.00
CA PHE A 227 28.73 -8.31 36.22
C PHE A 227 28.85 -7.35 35.03
N ILE A 228 28.80 -7.87 33.80
CA ILE A 228 28.83 -7.07 32.57
C ILE A 228 27.61 -6.16 32.52
N GLN A 229 26.41 -6.71 32.74
CA GLN A 229 25.16 -5.96 32.83
C GLN A 229 25.25 -4.85 33.88
N ARG A 230 25.68 -5.14 35.11
CA ARG A 230 25.78 -4.12 36.16
C ARG A 230 26.80 -3.00 35.86
N LYS A 231 27.82 -3.29 35.05
CA LYS A 231 28.85 -2.31 34.66
C LYS A 231 28.40 -1.41 33.51
N LEU A 232 27.52 -1.93 32.64
CA LEU A 232 27.08 -1.26 31.42
C LEU A 232 25.65 -0.70 31.52
N GLN A 233 24.86 -1.13 32.51
CA GLN A 233 23.45 -0.72 32.71
C GLN A 233 23.25 0.80 32.85
N ASP A 234 24.28 1.54 33.29
CA ASP A 234 24.21 2.99 33.45
C ASP A 234 24.23 3.72 32.09
N LYS A 235 24.64 3.03 31.02
CA LYS A 235 24.79 3.57 29.66
C LYS A 235 23.99 2.84 28.59
N TYR A 236 23.75 1.55 28.78
CA TYR A 236 23.11 0.68 27.80
C TYR A 236 22.03 -0.15 28.50
N ASP A 237 20.93 -0.42 27.80
CA ASP A 237 19.91 -1.32 28.29
C ASP A 237 20.39 -2.78 28.25
N ILE A 238 19.75 -3.61 29.06
CA ILE A 238 20.16 -5.01 29.27
C ILE A 238 20.01 -5.83 27.98
N GLU A 239 19.01 -5.54 27.15
CA GLU A 239 18.73 -6.29 25.93
C GLU A 239 19.84 -6.04 24.90
N THR A 240 20.22 -4.78 24.68
CA THR A 240 21.34 -4.41 23.79
C THR A 240 22.68 -5.02 24.26
N ILE A 241 22.92 -5.08 25.58
CA ILE A 241 24.12 -5.73 26.13
C ILE A 241 24.11 -7.24 25.83
N GLU A 242 22.97 -7.91 26.01
CA GLU A 242 22.84 -9.33 25.69
C GLU A 242 22.99 -9.60 24.20
N GLU A 243 22.44 -8.74 23.34
CA GLU A 243 22.58 -8.83 21.89
C GLU A 243 24.02 -8.64 21.43
N ALA A 244 24.73 -7.66 22.00
CA ALA A 244 26.17 -7.47 21.76
C ALA A 244 26.98 -8.71 22.14
N ILE A 245 26.71 -9.32 23.30
CA ILE A 245 27.37 -10.55 23.76
C ILE A 245 27.08 -11.73 22.81
N ARG A 246 25.81 -11.92 22.41
CA ARG A 246 25.44 -12.98 21.44
C ARG A 246 26.16 -12.80 20.12
N THR A 247 26.28 -11.56 19.66
CA THR A 247 26.95 -11.24 18.40
C THR A 247 28.45 -11.52 18.50
N LEU A 248 29.11 -11.10 19.58
CA LEU A 248 30.53 -11.39 19.82
C LEU A 248 30.80 -12.90 19.96
N LEU A 249 29.88 -13.68 20.52
CA LEU A 249 29.97 -15.15 20.56
C LEU A 249 29.88 -15.75 19.16
N ALA A 250 28.96 -15.25 18.33
CA ALA A 250 28.77 -15.71 16.96
C ALA A 250 29.96 -15.33 16.05
N GLU A 251 30.54 -14.16 16.27
CA GLU A 251 31.76 -13.67 15.60
C GLU A 251 33.03 -14.39 16.09
N GLY A 252 32.94 -15.12 17.22
CA GLY A 252 34.05 -15.87 17.79
C GLY A 252 35.06 -15.00 18.54
N GLU A 253 34.72 -13.75 18.86
CA GLU A 253 35.59 -12.85 19.64
C GLU A 253 35.62 -13.20 21.13
N ILE A 254 34.55 -13.82 21.62
CA ILE A 254 34.42 -14.30 23.00
C ILE A 254 33.86 -15.72 23.02
N PHE A 255 34.03 -16.42 24.13
CA PHE A 255 33.48 -17.75 24.37
C PHE A 255 32.90 -17.87 25.78
N GLU A 256 32.06 -18.88 25.99
CA GLU A 256 31.37 -19.17 27.25
C GLU A 256 31.97 -20.42 27.91
N PRO A 257 33.02 -20.28 28.76
CA PRO A 257 33.63 -21.42 29.47
C PRO A 257 32.68 -22.10 30.46
N GLU A 258 31.82 -21.32 31.11
CA GLU A 258 30.78 -21.78 32.03
C GLU A 258 29.49 -21.04 31.73
N ILE A 259 28.33 -21.69 31.95
CA ILE A 259 27.03 -21.11 31.66
C ILE A 259 26.88 -19.74 32.37
N GLY A 260 26.69 -18.69 31.59
CA GLY A 260 26.56 -17.31 32.03
C GLY A 260 27.87 -16.58 32.32
N TYR A 261 29.03 -17.13 31.94
CA TYR A 261 30.35 -16.52 32.08
C TYR A 261 31.06 -16.44 30.74
N TYR A 262 31.60 -15.28 30.42
CA TYR A 262 32.21 -15.00 29.12
C TYR A 262 33.67 -14.59 29.25
N GLN A 263 34.50 -15.01 28.29
CA GLN A 263 35.91 -14.69 28.21
C GLN A 263 36.32 -14.43 26.77
N ILE A 264 37.33 -13.60 26.54
CA ILE A 264 37.88 -13.36 25.20
C ILE A 264 38.60 -14.60 24.69
N LEU A 265 38.35 -14.95 23.44
CA LEU A 265 39.13 -15.95 22.71
C LEU A 265 40.47 -15.29 22.33
N GLU A 266 41.61 -15.86 22.74
CA GLU A 266 42.94 -15.40 22.28
C GLU A 266 43.18 -15.71 20.80
#